data_AF-A0AB39R7F6-F1
#
_entry.id   AF-A0AB39R7F6-F1
#
_cell.length_a   1.000
_cell.length_b   1.000
_cell.length_c   1.000
_cell.angle_alpha   90.00
_cell.angle_beta   90.00
_cell.angle_gamma   90.00
#
_symmetry.space_group_name_H-M   'P 1'
#
loop_
_entity.id
_entity.type
_entity.pdbx_description
1 polymer ?
#
loop_
_entity_poly.entity_id
_entity_poly.type
_entity_poly.pdbx_seq_one_letter_code
_entity_poly.pdbx_strand_id
1 'polypeptide(L)'
;MAGAHSLGIDRIACDGYGMCAELLPELVDLDEWGYPIMGSAPLTGKALGHARRAVAACPALALRLDRPPGPAPDRRSAPRS
;
A
#
# COMPACT_ATOMS: atom_id res chain seq x y z
N MET A 1 -2.94 15.08 13.69
CA MET A 1 -3.30 14.53 12.36
C MET A 1 -2.79 13.11 12.25
N ALA A 2 -3.63 12.16 11.82
CA ALA A 2 -3.15 10.86 11.38
C ALA A 2 -2.29 11.06 10.11
N GLY A 3 -1.05 10.56 10.12
CA GLY A 3 -0.18 10.59 8.94
C GLY A 3 -0.76 9.74 7.82
N ALA A 4 -0.53 10.14 6.57
CA ALA A 4 -1.09 9.46 5.40
C ALA A 4 -0.26 8.22 5.05
N HIS A 5 -0.79 7.02 5.25
CA HIS A 5 -0.06 5.76 5.01
C HIS A 5 0.01 5.40 3.52
N SER A 6 0.87 4.44 3.18
CA SER A 6 0.89 3.79 1.87
C SER A 6 0.72 2.28 2.03
N LEU A 7 0.13 1.63 1.03
CA LEU A 7 -0.01 0.17 1.00
C LEU A 7 1.14 -0.43 0.18
N GLY A 8 1.90 -1.32 0.79
CA GLY A 8 2.96 -2.08 0.14
C GLY A 8 2.53 -3.52 -0.08
N ILE A 9 3.09 -4.15 -1.12
CA ILE A 9 2.95 -5.58 -1.39
C ILE A 9 4.31 -6.24 -1.63
N ASP A 10 4.51 -7.41 -1.03
CA ASP A 10 5.52 -8.37 -1.43
C ASP A 10 4.98 -9.22 -2.59
N ARG A 11 5.50 -8.99 -3.80
CA ARG A 11 5.04 -9.69 -5.01
C ARG A 11 5.54 -11.14 -5.09
N ILE A 12 6.58 -11.49 -4.32
CA ILE A 12 7.11 -12.86 -4.30
C ILE A 12 6.26 -13.73 -3.38
N ALA A 13 5.80 -13.18 -2.25
CA ALA A 13 4.93 -13.89 -1.32
C ALA A 13 3.46 -13.92 -1.76
N CYS A 14 3.04 -13.07 -2.69
CA CYS A 14 1.64 -13.00 -3.12
C CYS A 14 1.29 -14.14 -4.08
N ASP A 15 0.26 -14.94 -3.75
CA ASP A 15 -0.27 -16.01 -4.62
C ASP A 15 -1.64 -15.67 -5.25
N GLY A 16 -2.03 -14.39 -5.32
CA GLY A 16 -3.26 -13.99 -6.06
C GLY A 16 -4.61 -14.33 -5.39
N TYR A 17 -4.69 -14.38 -4.07
CA TYR A 17 -5.95 -14.69 -3.34
C TYR A 17 -7.09 -13.66 -3.51
N GLY A 18 -6.83 -12.45 -4.01
CA GLY A 18 -7.85 -11.45 -4.32
C GLY A 18 -8.51 -10.69 -3.15
N MET A 19 -8.38 -11.14 -1.90
CA MET A 19 -9.02 -10.49 -0.72
C MET A 19 -8.68 -8.99 -0.56
N CYS A 20 -7.53 -8.57 -1.06
CA CYS A 20 -7.10 -7.18 -1.03
C CYS A 20 -7.97 -6.26 -1.90
N ALA A 21 -8.33 -6.69 -3.10
CA ALA A 21 -9.20 -5.95 -4.00
C ALA A 21 -10.65 -5.92 -3.50
N GLU A 22 -11.12 -7.00 -2.85
CA GLU A 22 -12.44 -7.02 -2.23
C GLU A 22 -12.57 -6.04 -1.05
N LEU A 23 -11.51 -5.92 -0.24
CA LEU A 23 -11.52 -5.10 0.97
C LEU A 23 -11.09 -3.65 0.75
N LEU A 24 -10.38 -3.37 -0.33
CA LEU A 24 -9.87 -2.05 -0.70
C LEU A 24 -9.93 -1.82 -2.23
N PRO A 25 -11.12 -1.89 -2.85
CA PRO A 25 -11.29 -1.72 -4.29
C PRO A 25 -10.95 -0.31 -4.78
N GLU A 26 -10.92 0.68 -3.88
CA GLU A 26 -10.54 2.05 -4.22
C GLU A 26 -9.04 2.23 -4.53
N LEU A 27 -8.18 1.27 -4.14
CA LEU A 27 -6.73 1.35 -4.31
C LEU A 27 -6.15 0.12 -5.00
N VAL A 28 -6.82 -1.03 -4.92
CA VAL A 28 -6.31 -2.30 -5.42
C VAL A 28 -7.30 -2.85 -6.43
N ASP A 29 -6.80 -3.07 -7.64
CA ASP A 29 -7.49 -3.83 -8.68
C ASP A 29 -6.78 -5.17 -8.88
N LEU A 30 -7.39 -6.11 -9.61
CA LEU A 30 -6.76 -7.36 -9.99
C LEU A 30 -6.51 -7.40 -11.49
N ASP A 31 -5.36 -7.92 -11.90
CA ASP A 31 -5.12 -8.26 -13.29
C ASP A 31 -5.86 -9.54 -13.73
N GLU A 32 -5.71 -9.90 -15.00
CA GLU A 32 -6.28 -11.12 -15.59
C GLU A 32 -5.81 -12.43 -14.94
N TRP A 33 -4.73 -12.40 -14.15
CA TRP A 33 -4.19 -13.55 -13.43
C TRP A 33 -4.51 -13.52 -11.93
N GLY A 34 -5.27 -12.52 -11.46
CA GLY A 34 -5.64 -12.37 -10.05
C GLY A 34 -4.55 -11.72 -9.17
N TYR A 35 -3.48 -11.18 -9.76
CA TYR A 35 -2.46 -10.45 -9.02
C TYR A 35 -2.85 -8.97 -8.86
N PRO A 36 -2.54 -8.37 -7.71
CA PRO A 36 -3.00 -7.02 -7.41
C PRO A 36 -2.20 -5.93 -8.13
N ILE A 37 -2.93 -5.01 -8.76
CA ILE A 37 -2.45 -3.75 -9.29
C ILE A 37 -2.70 -2.67 -8.24
N MET A 38 -1.62 -2.09 -7.70
CA MET A 38 -1.67 -1.18 -6.55
C MET A 38 -1.60 0.28 -7.01
N GLY A 39 -2.58 1.08 -6.60
CA GLY A 39 -2.53 2.53 -6.71
C GLY A 39 -1.57 3.17 -5.68
N SER A 40 -1.26 4.45 -5.88
CA SER A 40 -0.34 5.23 -5.04
C SER A 40 -1.03 6.24 -4.13
N ALA A 41 -2.36 6.23 -4.07
CA ALA A 41 -3.11 7.22 -3.30
C ALA A 41 -2.80 7.09 -1.79
N PRO A 42 -2.58 8.21 -1.09
CA PRO A 42 -2.33 8.18 0.35
C PRO A 42 -3.54 7.65 1.12
N LEU A 43 -3.30 6.71 2.01
CA LEU A 43 -4.32 6.10 2.87
C LEU A 43 -4.58 6.96 4.10
N THR A 44 -5.79 7.52 4.16
CA THR A 44 -6.28 8.32 5.29
C THR A 44 -7.70 7.92 5.67
N GLY A 45 -8.14 8.29 6.88
CA GLY A 45 -9.53 8.10 7.33
C GLY A 45 -10.06 6.68 7.11
N LYS A 46 -11.17 6.57 6.35
CA LYS A 46 -11.83 5.28 6.06
C LYS A 46 -10.97 4.35 5.20
N ALA A 47 -10.27 4.88 4.19
CA ALA A 47 -9.40 4.08 3.32
C ALA A 47 -8.28 3.40 4.13
N LEU A 48 -7.74 4.08 5.15
CA LEU A 48 -6.78 3.46 6.07
C LEU A 48 -7.41 2.30 6.87
N GLY A 49 -8.67 2.43 7.29
CA GLY A 49 -9.41 1.35 7.94
C GLY A 49 -9.61 0.14 7.04
N HIS A 50 -9.99 0.37 5.78
CA HIS A 50 -10.10 -0.67 4.76
C HIS A 50 -8.75 -1.36 4.50
N ALA A 51 -7.68 -0.59 4.35
CA ALA A 51 -6.34 -1.11 4.12
C ALA A 51 -5.83 -1.96 5.28
N ARG A 52 -6.15 -1.60 6.54
CA ARG A 52 -5.84 -2.44 7.71
C ARG A 52 -6.54 -3.79 7.66
N ARG A 53 -7.81 -3.82 7.24
CA ARG A 53 -8.54 -5.08 7.06
C ARG A 53 -7.94 -5.91 5.92
N ALA A 54 -7.58 -5.28 4.81
CA ALA A 54 -6.93 -5.95 3.68
C ALA A 54 -5.58 -6.60 4.10
N VAL A 55 -4.75 -5.90 4.87
CA VAL A 55 -3.52 -6.47 5.45
C VAL A 55 -3.82 -7.66 6.34
N ALA A 56 -4.77 -7.52 7.27
CA ALA A 56 -5.09 -8.58 8.23
C ALA A 56 -5.74 -9.81 7.58
N ALA A 57 -6.43 -9.65 6.45
CA ALA A 57 -7.10 -10.72 5.74
C ALA A 57 -6.19 -11.45 4.74
N CYS A 58 -4.99 -10.94 4.44
CA CYS A 58 -4.10 -11.53 3.44
C CYS A 58 -3.56 -12.88 3.93
N PRO A 59 -3.94 -14.03 3.32
CA PRO A 59 -3.52 -15.34 3.80
C PRO A 59 -2.01 -15.57 3.69
N ALA A 60 -1.40 -15.00 2.64
CA ALA A 60 0.02 -15.10 2.38
C ALA A 60 0.87 -14.06 3.14
N LEU A 61 0.24 -13.15 3.91
CA LEU A 61 0.92 -12.06 4.61
C LEU A 61 1.76 -11.16 3.68
N ALA A 62 1.38 -11.07 2.41
CA ALA A 62 2.09 -10.31 1.38
C ALA A 62 1.83 -8.79 1.48
N LEU A 63 0.76 -8.36 2.15
CA LEU A 63 0.40 -6.94 2.29
C LEU A 63 0.98 -6.32 3.56
N ARG A 64 1.37 -5.03 3.45
CA ARG A 64 1.82 -4.22 4.60
C ARG A 64 1.37 -2.77 4.50
N LEU A 65 1.22 -2.12 5.65
CA LEU A 65 1.02 -0.69 5.75
C LEU A 65 2.34 -0.01 6.09
N ASP A 66 2.80 0.85 5.19
CA ASP A 66 3.98 1.66 5.39
C ASP A 66 3.55 3.03 5.93
N ARG A 67 4.32 3.55 6.89
CA ARG A 67 4.24 4.98 7.25
C ARG A 67 4.82 5.77 6.07
N PRO A 68 4.25 6.92 5.68
CA PRO A 68 4.86 7.71 4.63
C PRO A 68 6.29 8.03 5.09
N PRO A 69 7.30 7.87 4.22
CA PRO A 69 8.62 8.35 4.55
C PRO A 69 8.49 9.81 4.98
N GLY A 70 9.21 10.20 6.04
CA GLY A 70 9.34 11.62 6.37
C GLY A 70 9.78 12.40 5.12
N PRO A 71 9.52 13.72 5.06
CA PRO A 71 9.88 14.51 3.90
C PRO A 71 11.33 14.19 3.49
N ALA A 72 11.50 13.74 2.24
CA ALA A 72 12.82 13.42 1.73
C ALA A 72 13.72 14.65 1.90
N PRO A 73 14.95 14.51 2.42
CA PRO A 73 15.86 15.65 2.55
C PRO A 73 16.03 16.29 1.17
N ASP A 74 15.96 17.63 1.14
CA ASP A 74 16.11 18.38 -0.09
C ASP A 74 17.48 18.10 -0.72
N ARG A 75 17.49 17.36 -1.83
CA ARG A 75 18.71 17.06 -2.59
C ARG A 75 19.35 18.31 -3.20
N ARG A 76 18.65 19.45 -3.25
CA ARG A 76 19.17 20.74 -3.72
C ARG A 76 19.93 21.51 -2.65
N SER A 77 19.75 21.18 -1.37
CA SER A 77 20.50 21.77 -0.25
C SER A 77 21.89 21.14 -0.06
N ALA A 78 22.22 20.07 -0.80
CA ALA A 78 23.55 19.52 -0.78
C ALA A 78 24.53 20.57 -1.36
N PRO A 79 25.57 20.99 -0.60
CA PRO A 79 26.53 21.97 -1.10
C PRO A 79 27.17 21.43 -2.37
N ARG A 80 27.14 22.25 -3.44
CA ARG A 80 27.90 21.99 -4.66
C ARG A 80 29.33 22.44 -4.40
N SER A 81 30.26 21.49 -4.32
CA SER A 81 31.71 21.76 -4.31
C SER A 81 32.19 22.24 -5.69
#